data_AF-A0A947BSE9-F1
#
_entry.id   AF-A0A947BSE9-F1
#
_cell.length_a   1.000
_cell.length_b   1.000
_cell.length_c   1.000
_cell.angle_alpha   90.00
_cell.angle_beta   90.00
_cell.angle_gamma   90.00
#
_symmetry.space_group_name_H-M   'P 1'
#
loop_
_entity.id
_entity.type
_entity.pdbx_description
1 polymer ?
#
loop_
_entity_poly.entity_id
_entity_poly.type
_entity_poly.pdbx_seq_one_letter_code
_entity_poly.pdbx_strand_id
1 'polypeptide(L)' 'MNDETVNQANVEDTTLTANALKAMAHPLRWKILCTLGNTELSVGEIVEKTGTSQSNISQHLEQLRN' A
#
# COMPACT_ATOMS: atom_id res chain seq x y z
N MET A 1 22.45 31.46 12.55
CA MET A 1 21.47 30.86 13.47
C MET A 1 20.13 31.48 13.12
N ASN A 2 19.50 30.97 12.06
CA ASN A 2 18.20 31.43 11.60
C ASN A 2 17.40 30.14 11.38
N ASP A 3 16.74 29.76 12.46
CA ASP A 3 15.82 28.65 12.62
C ASP A 3 14.50 29.05 11.96
N GLU A 4 14.34 28.75 10.67
CA GLU A 4 13.03 28.72 9.99
C GLU A 4 13.06 27.66 8.88
N THR A 5 13.32 26.40 9.24
CA THR A 5 12.82 25.27 8.45
C THR A 5 11.32 25.14 8.71
N VAL A 6 10.54 26.10 8.19
CA VAL A 6 9.08 25.99 8.20
C VAL A 6 8.70 24.88 7.24
N ASN A 7 8.29 23.77 7.85
CA ASN A 7 7.69 22.58 7.29
C ASN A 7 6.60 22.93 6.26
N GLN A 8 7.01 23.09 5.01
CA GLN A 8 6.09 23.06 3.88
C GLN A 8 5.83 21.59 3.53
N ALA A 9 5.01 20.94 4.35
CA ALA A 9 4.29 19.74 3.91
C ALA A 9 3.47 20.17 2.69
N ASN A 10 4.06 20.00 1.50
CA ASN A 10 3.47 20.37 0.23
C ASN A 10 2.07 19.74 0.17
N VAL A 11 1.04 20.50 -0.18
CA VAL A 11 -0.35 19.98 -0.23
C VAL A 11 -0.45 18.78 -1.19
N GLU A 12 0.44 18.72 -2.18
CA GLU A 12 0.61 17.53 -3.04
C GLU A 12 1.05 16.30 -2.23
N ASP A 13 1.98 16.44 -1.29
CA ASP A 13 2.44 15.36 -0.40
C ASP A 13 1.30 14.87 0.52
N THR A 14 0.45 15.80 0.98
CA THR A 14 -0.73 15.45 1.77
C THR A 14 -1.74 14.64 0.95
N THR A 15 -1.96 15.02 -0.31
CA THR A 15 -2.89 14.32 -1.20
C THR A 15 -2.38 12.94 -1.60
N LEU A 16 -1.08 12.84 -1.89
CA LEU A 16 -0.40 11.56 -2.16
C LEU A 16 -0.48 10.63 -0.94
N THR A 17 -0.19 11.16 0.25
CA THR A 17 -0.30 10.41 1.50
C THR A 17 -1.73 9.95 1.75
N ALA A 18 -2.73 10.81 1.56
CA ALA A 18 -4.14 10.45 1.71
C ALA A 18 -4.56 9.35 0.71
N ASN A 19 -4.10 9.42 -0.54
CA ASN A 19 -4.36 8.41 -1.55
C ASN A 19 -3.71 7.07 -1.21
N ALA A 20 -2.45 7.07 -0.74
CA ALA A 20 -1.78 5.87 -0.27
C ALA A 20 -2.51 5.22 0.91
N LEU A 21 -2.92 6.02 1.91
CA LEU A 21 -3.70 5.53 3.05
C LEU A 21 -5.03 4.93 2.60
N LYS A 22 -5.72 5.56 1.65
CA LYS A 22 -6.98 5.05 1.07
C LYS A 22 -6.77 3.74 0.30
N ALA A 23 -5.65 3.60 -0.43
CA ALA A 23 -5.27 2.38 -1.10
C ALA A 23 -4.94 1.25 -0.10
N MET A 24 -4.48 1.57 1.10
CA MET A 24 -4.14 0.57 2.13
C MET A 24 -5.33 0.19 3.03
N ALA A 25 -6.36 1.03 3.12
CA ALA A 25 -7.53 0.88 4.00
C ALA A 25 -8.53 -0.21 3.56
N HIS A 26 -8.05 -1.43 3.27
CA HIS A 26 -8.90 -2.60 3.06
C HIS A 26 -8.25 -3.83 3.73
N PRO A 27 -9.01 -4.68 4.44
CA PRO A 27 -8.45 -5.81 5.20
C PRO A 27 -7.55 -6.73 4.36
N LEU A 28 -7.96 -7.04 3.13
CA LEU A 28 -7.17 -7.90 2.24
C LEU A 28 -5.91 -7.20 1.74
N ARG A 29 -5.96 -5.89 1.43
CA ARG A 29 -4.79 -5.12 1.00
C ARG A 29 -3.77 -5.01 2.13
N TRP A 30 -4.25 -4.79 3.35
CA TRP A 30 -3.40 -4.81 4.53
C TRP A 30 -2.75 -6.19 4.74
N LYS A 31 -3.50 -7.29 4.60
CA LYS A 31 -2.96 -8.65 4.68
C LYS A 31 -1.89 -8.89 3.60
N ILE A 32 -2.12 -8.44 2.36
CA ILE A 32 -1.13 -8.51 1.26
C ILE A 32 0.15 -7.75 1.65
N LEU A 33 0.04 -6.52 2.16
CA LEU A 33 1.18 -5.70 2.57
C LEU A 33 1.96 -6.34 3.72
N CYS A 34 1.28 -6.88 4.74
CA CYS A 34 1.95 -7.61 5.83
C CYS A 34 2.68 -8.86 5.33
N THR A 35 2.16 -9.49 4.27
CA THR A 35 2.74 -10.69 3.67
C THR A 35 3.98 -10.35 2.83
N LEU A 36 3.95 -9.24 2.10
CA LEU A 36 5.06 -8.73 1.27
C LEU A 36 6.12 -7.95 2.06
N GLY A 37 5.79 -7.42 3.23
CA GLY A 37 6.68 -6.53 3.99
C GLY A 37 7.98 -7.20 4.46
N ASN A 38 8.02 -8.53 4.52
CA ASN A 38 9.20 -9.28 4.95
C ASN A 38 9.94 -9.97 3.80
N THR A 39 9.23 -10.36 2.72
CA THR A 39 9.81 -11.14 1.61
C THR A 39 9.09 -10.81 0.32
N GLU A 40 9.82 -10.87 -0.79
CA GLU A 40 9.21 -10.92 -2.12
C GLU A 40 8.47 -12.25 -2.30
N LEU A 41 7.30 -12.20 -2.93
CA LEU A 41 6.43 -13.36 -3.15
C LEU A 41 5.77 -13.26 -4.51
N SER A 42 5.60 -14.41 -5.16
CA SER A 42 4.77 -14.53 -6.35
C SER A 42 3.28 -14.36 -6.03
N VAL A 43 2.48 -14.05 -7.04
CA VAL A 43 1.02 -13.93 -6.89
C VAL A 43 0.39 -15.24 -6.38
N GLY A 44 0.93 -16.40 -6.80
CA GLY A 44 0.48 -17.71 -6.31
C GLY A 44 0.70 -17.88 -4.81
N GLU A 45 1.87 -17.51 -4.30
CA GLU A 45 2.17 -17.58 -2.86
C GLU A 45 1.29 -16.62 -2.04
N ILE A 46 0.97 -15.45 -2.59
CA ILE A 46 0.03 -14.51 -1.95
C ILE A 46 -1.37 -15.13 -1.90
N VAL A 47 -1.83 -15.77 -2.98
CA VAL A 47 -3.10 -16.49 -3.03
C VAL A 47 -3.20 -17.55 -1.93
N GLU A 48 -2.15 -18.38 -1.78
CA GLU A 48 -2.08 -19.41 -0.74
C GLU A 48 -2.14 -18.83 0.67
N LYS A 49 -1.40 -17.75 0.95
CA LYS A 49 -1.34 -17.12 2.28
C LYS A 49 -2.61 -16.32 2.62
N THR A 50 -3.24 -15.73 1.62
CA THR A 50 -4.42 -14.88 1.81
C THR A 50 -5.72 -15.66 1.85
N GLY A 51 -5.79 -16.80 1.14
CA GLY A 51 -6.96 -17.68 1.07
C GLY A 51 -8.04 -17.18 0.11
N THR A 52 -7.66 -16.45 -0.93
CA THR A 52 -8.61 -15.89 -1.92
C THR A 52 -8.16 -16.16 -3.35
N SER A 53 -8.97 -15.81 -4.35
CA SER A 53 -8.65 -16.11 -5.75
C SER A 53 -7.52 -15.24 -6.29
N GLN A 54 -6.80 -15.77 -7.28
CA GLN A 54 -5.77 -15.02 -8.02
C GLN A 54 -6.33 -13.74 -8.65
N SER A 55 -7.53 -13.79 -9.24
CA SER A 55 -8.19 -12.60 -9.82
C SER A 55 -8.43 -11.50 -8.80
N ASN A 56 -8.85 -11.87 -7.58
CA ASN A 56 -9.08 -10.94 -6.49
C ASN A 56 -7.76 -10.33 -6.00
N ILE A 57 -6.70 -11.14 -5.89
CA ILE A 57 -5.35 -10.65 -5.56
C ILE A 57 -4.83 -9.69 -6.63
N SER A 58 -4.91 -10.03 -7.91
CA SER A 58 -4.46 -9.16 -9.00
C SER A 58 -5.17 -7.80 -8.98
N GLN A 59 -6.49 -7.79 -8.76
CA GLN A 59 -7.26 -6.55 -8.65
C GLN A 59 -6.79 -5.69 -7.47
N HIS A 60 -6.56 -6.29 -6.30
CA HIS A 60 -6.09 -5.56 -5.14
C HIS A 60 -4.65 -5.07 -5.26
N LEU A 61 -3.77 -5.82 -5.93
CA LEU A 61 -2.41 -5.39 -6.24
C LEU A 61 -2.40 -4.20 -7.20
N GLU A 62 -3.29 -4.18 -8.19
CA GLU A 62 -3.44 -3.03 -9.09
C GLU A 62 -3.89 -1.77 -8.35
N GLN A 63 -4.82 -1.89 -7.39
CA GLN A 63 -5.23 -0.77 -6.53
C GLN A 63 -4.16 -0.31 -5.53
N LEU A 64 -3.17 -1.15 -5.22
CA LEU A 64 -2.04 -0.78 -4.36
C LEU A 64 -0.90 -0.13 -5.15
N ARG A 65 -0.82 -0.40 -6.46
CA ARG A 65 0.17 0.19 -7.37
C ARG A 65 -0.21 1.59 -7.85
N ASN A 66 -1.50 1.83 -8.04
CA ASN A 66 -2.08 3.06 -8.59
C ASN A 66 -2.53 4.01 -7.48
#